data_AF-A0A7X9X4Y8-F1
#
_entry.id   AF-A0A7X9X4Y8-F1
#
_cell.length_a   1.000
_cell.length_b   1.000
_cell.length_c   1.000
_cell.angle_alpha   90.00
_cell.angle_beta   90.00
_cell.angle_gamma   90.00
#
_symmetry.space_group_name_H-M   'P 1'
#
loop_
_entity.id
_entity.type
_entity.pdbx_description
1 polymer ?
#
loop_
_entity_poly.entity_id
_entity_poly.type
_entity_poly.pdbx_seq_one_letter_code
_entity_poly.pdbx_strand_id
1 'polypeptide(L)' 'MASSTNEPDYAAKMLGYDRKTFGKMIHMMKEDHQLRGDHNVIWHDNGDVEFRGTIIDNMHGWAP' A
#
# COMPACT_ATOMS: atom_id res chain seq x y z
N MET A 1 -7.17 17.05 5.19
CA MET A 1 -5.86 16.41 5.13
C MET A 1 -6.15 14.92 5.13
N ALA A 2 -6.06 14.25 3.98
CA ALA A 2 -6.14 12.79 3.95
C ALA A 2 -4.95 12.25 4.75
N SER A 3 -5.18 11.24 5.60
CA SER A 3 -4.10 10.58 6.33
C SER A 3 -3.29 9.74 5.35
N SER A 4 -1.96 9.77 5.46
CA SER A 4 -1.07 8.97 4.62
C SER A 4 0.13 8.47 5.41
N THR A 5 0.71 7.35 5.00
CA THR A 5 1.86 6.74 5.68
C THR A 5 2.71 5.91 4.72
N ASN A 6 3.98 5.74 5.02
CA ASN A 6 4.86 4.75 4.40
C ASN A 6 5.21 3.60 5.36
N GLU A 7 4.59 3.55 6.54
CA GLU A 7 4.79 2.48 7.52
C GLU A 7 3.75 1.37 7.32
N PRO A 8 4.14 0.14 6.94
CA PRO A 8 3.20 -0.93 6.61
C PRO A 8 2.25 -1.32 7.77
N ASP A 9 2.74 -1.25 9.01
CA ASP A 9 1.93 -1.60 10.20
C ASP A 9 0.84 -0.58 10.46
N TYR A 10 1.15 0.71 10.26
CA TYR A 10 0.16 1.77 10.37
C TYR A 10 -0.81 1.73 9.18
N ALA A 11 -0.29 1.51 7.96
CA ALA A 11 -1.09 1.41 6.74
C ALA A 11 -2.11 0.27 6.83
N ALA A 12 -1.70 -0.90 7.33
CA ALA A 12 -2.59 -2.03 7.54
C ALA A 12 -3.77 -1.65 8.46
N LYS A 13 -3.48 -1.02 9.61
CA LYS A 13 -4.52 -0.56 10.56
C LYS A 13 -5.42 0.51 9.95
N MET A 14 -4.82 1.48 9.27
CA MET A 14 -5.51 2.60 8.63
C MET A 14 -6.50 2.10 7.57
N LEU A 15 -6.12 1.08 6.80
CA LEU A 15 -6.91 0.51 5.71
C LEU A 15 -7.80 -0.66 6.15
N GLY A 16 -7.82 -1.01 7.44
CA GLY A 16 -8.69 -2.05 7.99
C GLY A 16 -8.25 -3.48 7.72
N TYR A 17 -6.95 -3.72 7.50
CA TYR A 17 -6.39 -5.05 7.27
C TYR A 17 -5.49 -5.51 8.42
N ASP A 18 -5.46 -6.83 8.66
CA ASP A 18 -4.40 -7.40 9.49
C ASP A 18 -3.05 -7.33 8.76
N ARG A 19 -1.96 -7.28 9.53
CA ARG A 19 -0.62 -7.05 9.00
C ARG A 19 -0.15 -8.16 8.04
N LYS A 20 -0.59 -9.40 8.23
CA LYS A 20 -0.19 -10.54 7.40
C LYS A 20 -0.88 -10.50 6.05
N THR A 21 -2.19 -10.24 6.04
CA THR A 21 -2.95 -10.03 4.80
C THR A 21 -2.40 -8.83 4.05
N PHE A 22 -2.22 -7.69 4.73
CA PHE A 22 -1.67 -6.48 4.13
C PHE A 22 -0.28 -6.71 3.53
N GLY A 23 0.59 -7.47 4.21
CA GLY A 23 1.91 -7.83 3.69
C GLY A 23 1.87 -8.61 2.37
N LYS A 24 0.92 -9.54 2.23
CA LYS A 24 0.71 -10.26 0.96
C LYS A 24 0.22 -9.33 -0.14
N MET A 25 -0.73 -8.46 0.19
CA MET A 25 -1.25 -7.47 -0.74
C MET A 25 -0.13 -6.56 -1.27
N ILE A 26 0.76 -6.07 -0.39
CA ILE A 26 1.94 -5.28 -0.80
C ILE A 26 2.82 -6.07 -1.76
N HIS A 27 3.10 -7.35 -1.47
CA HIS A 27 3.94 -8.16 -2.35
C HIS A 27 3.33 -8.34 -3.74
N MET A 28 2.04 -8.65 -3.83
CA MET A 28 1.34 -8.83 -5.12
C MET A 28 1.34 -7.53 -5.93
N MET A 29 1.01 -6.40 -5.29
CA MET A 29 1.04 -5.07 -5.93
C MET A 29 2.43 -4.71 -6.44
N LYS A 30 3.47 -4.90 -5.60
CA LYS A 30 4.84 -4.58 -6.00
C LYS A 30 5.33 -5.48 -7.14
N GLU A 31 4.93 -6.75 -7.17
CA GLU A 31 5.26 -7.67 -8.25
C GLU A 31 4.66 -7.20 -9.59
N ASP A 32 3.38 -6.80 -9.59
CA ASP A 32 2.67 -6.30 -10.78
C ASP A 32 3.27 -4.99 -11.32
N HIS A 33 3.59 -4.04 -10.43
CA HIS A 33 4.23 -2.77 -10.79
C HIS A 33 5.75 -2.85 -10.97
N GLN A 34 6.33 -4.06 -10.91
CA GLN A 34 7.78 -4.28 -11.01
C GLN A 34 8.61 -3.45 -10.00
N LEU A 35 8.04 -3.19 -8.83
CA LEU A 35 8.65 -2.42 -7.75
C LEU A 35 9.55 -3.34 -6.90
N ARG A 36 10.73 -2.82 -6.56
CA ARG A 36 11.66 -3.52 -5.67
C ARG A 36 11.21 -3.42 -4.20
N GLY A 37 11.69 -4.34 -3.36
CA GLY A 37 11.36 -4.37 -1.93
C GLY A 37 11.66 -3.06 -1.21
N ASP A 38 12.73 -2.38 -1.59
CA ASP A 38 13.21 -1.10 -1.05
C ASP A 38 12.51 0.14 -1.66
N HIS A 39 11.63 -0.04 -2.65
CA HIS A 39 10.79 1.04 -3.15
C HIS A 39 9.68 1.33 -2.13
N ASN A 40 9.88 2.36 -1.33
CA ASN A 40 8.86 2.84 -0.39
C ASN A 40 7.75 3.56 -1.15
N VAL A 41 6.52 3.09 -0.96
CA VAL A 41 5.29 3.73 -1.43
C VAL A 41 4.61 4.42 -0.25
N ILE A 42 3.72 5.36 -0.54
CA ILE A 42 2.86 5.99 0.45
C ILE A 42 1.45 5.44 0.25
N TRP A 43 0.85 4.93 1.32
CA TRP A 43 -0.55 4.55 1.36
C TRP A 43 -1.37 5.71 1.89
N HIS A 44 -2.46 6.04 1.20
CA HIS A 44 -3.45 7.02 1.62
C HIS A 44 -4.64 6.32 2.26
N ASP A 45 -5.39 7.00 3.13
CA ASP A 45 -6.53 6.45 3.87
C ASP A 45 -7.71 5.98 2.99
N ASN A 46 -7.78 6.45 1.74
CA ASN A 46 -8.73 5.98 0.73
C ASN A 46 -8.25 4.73 -0.04
N GLY A 47 -7.10 4.18 0.32
CA GLY A 47 -6.48 3.02 -0.32
C GLY A 47 -5.50 3.37 -1.45
N ASP A 48 -5.41 4.62 -1.89
CA ASP A 48 -4.49 4.97 -2.98
C ASP A 48 -3.03 4.70 -2.59
N VAL A 49 -2.27 4.22 -3.56
CA VAL A 49 -0.84 3.95 -3.44
C VAL A 49 -0.09 4.95 -4.28
N GLU A 50 0.74 5.76 -3.64
CA GLU A 50 1.58 6.75 -4.30
C GLU A 50 3.04 6.28 -4.38
N PHE A 51 3.64 6.45 -5.55
CA PHE A 51 5.06 6.27 -5.76
C PHE A 51 5.64 7.48 -6.48
N ARG A 52 6.62 8.13 -5.86
CA ARG A 52 7.32 9.31 -6.42
C ARG A 52 6.37 10.45 -6.85
N GLY A 53 5.34 10.75 -6.04
CA GLY A 53 4.40 11.84 -6.31
C GLY A 53 3.28 11.49 -7.29
N THR A 54 3.18 10.23 -7.73
CA THR A 54 2.14 9.76 -8.65
C THR A 54 1.35 8.63 -8.02
N ILE A 55 0.02 8.68 -8.10
CA ILE A 55 -0.84 7.55 -7.72
C ILE A 55 -0.69 6.47 -8.78
N ILE A 56 -0.27 5.27 -8.36
CA ILE A 56 0.00 4.14 -9.25
C ILE A 56 -1.05 3.04 -9.13
N ASP A 57 -1.75 2.95 -7.98
CA ASP A 57 -2.68 1.85 -7.70
C ASP A 57 -3.63 2.21 -6.55
N ASN A 58 -4.57 1.30 -6.26
CA ASN A 58 -5.36 1.31 -5.03
C ASN A 58 -5.24 -0.05 -4.31
N MET A 59 -4.81 0.01 -3.06
CA MET A 59 -4.47 -1.14 -2.21
C MET A 59 -5.65 -2.09 -1.99
N HIS A 60 -6.89 -1.60 -2.04
CA HIS A 60 -8.09 -2.44 -1.89
C HIS A 60 -8.28 -3.41 -3.06
N GLY A 61 -7.72 -3.14 -4.24
CA GLY A 61 -7.77 -4.03 -5.39
C GLY A 61 -7.02 -5.36 -5.20
N TRP A 62 -6.15 -5.43 -4.19
CA TRP A 62 -5.31 -6.60 -3.89
C TRP A 62 -5.85 -7.45 -2.74
N ALA A 63 -6.99 -7.08 -2.17
CA ALA A 63 -7.64 -7.87 -1.11
C ALA A 63 -8.09 -9.24 -1.65
N PRO A 64 -7.98 -10.32 -0.85
CA PRO A 64 -8.45 -11.65 -1.23
C PRO A 64 -9.98 -11.77 -1.31
#